data_AF-A0A7W9Z231-F1
#
_entry.id   AF-A0A7W9Z231-F1
#
_cell.length_a   1.000
_cell.length_b   1.000
_cell.length_c   1.000
_cell.angle_alpha   90.00
_cell.angle_beta   90.00
_cell.angle_gamma   90.00
#
_symmetry.space_group_name_H-M   'P 1'
#
loop_
_entity.id
_entity.type
_entity.pdbx_description
1 polymer ?
#
loop_
_entity_poly.entity_id
_entity_poly.type
_entity_poly.pdbx_seq_one_letter_code
_entity_poly.pdbx_strand_id
1 'polypeptide(L)'
;MLFELISARYEHRSILITANQPFGEWNRVFPDPAMTLAAVDRLVHHATIFEMNVESYRRRTALEEKRQRGRPASFATIRASTLSVAERQSENDEDLVSGNQHDNLIPTAT
;
A
#
# COMPACT_ATOMS: atom_id res chain seq x y z
N MET A 1 4.85 32.12 10.85
CA MET A 1 3.50 31.51 10.85
C MET A 1 3.25 30.57 12.03
N LEU A 2 3.85 29.35 12.14
CA LEU A 2 3.59 28.47 13.30
C LEU A 2 4.26 28.98 14.61
N PHE A 3 5.52 29.40 14.54
CA PHE A 3 6.23 29.94 15.71
C PHE A 3 5.49 31.14 16.31
N GLU A 4 5.07 32.09 15.46
CA GLU A 4 4.32 33.29 15.89
C GLU A 4 3.02 32.94 16.59
N LEU A 5 2.29 31.92 16.12
CA LEU A 5 1.07 31.44 16.79
C LEU A 5 1.38 30.91 18.20
N ILE A 6 2.44 30.10 18.32
CA ILE A 6 2.88 29.57 19.62
C ILE A 6 3.27 30.72 20.53
N SER A 7 4.09 31.66 20.05
CA SER A 7 4.53 32.83 20.81
C SER A 7 3.37 33.72 21.24
N ALA A 8 2.39 33.98 20.38
CA ALA A 8 1.23 34.83 20.69
C ALA A 8 0.28 34.20 21.72
N ARG A 9 0.32 32.87 21.87
CA ARG A 9 -0.57 32.13 22.78
C ARG A 9 0.12 31.71 24.08
N TYR A 10 1.44 31.64 24.08
CA TYR A 10 2.26 31.38 25.24
C TYR A 10 1.83 32.31 26.40
N GLU A 11 1.55 31.72 27.56
CA GLU A 11 1.06 32.40 28.79
C GLU A 11 -0.26 33.21 28.67
N HIS A 12 -0.83 33.34 27.47
CA HIS A 12 -2.05 34.08 27.25
C HIS A 12 -3.29 33.18 27.17
N ARG A 13 -3.19 32.04 26.47
CA ARG A 13 -4.33 31.14 26.23
C ARG A 13 -3.87 29.72 25.85
N SER A 14 -4.63 28.71 26.27
CA SER A 14 -4.32 27.28 26.01
C SER A 14 -4.32 26.91 24.52
N ILE A 15 -3.46 25.96 24.13
CA ILE A 15 -3.44 25.35 22.80
C ILE A 15 -3.33 23.83 22.96
N LEU A 16 -4.01 23.09 22.08
CA LEU A 16 -3.80 21.65 21.90
C LEU A 16 -3.09 21.41 20.57
N ILE A 17 -2.00 20.63 20.59
CA ILE A 17 -1.23 20.26 19.40
C ILE A 17 -1.12 18.74 19.36
N THR A 18 -1.36 18.18 18.18
CA THR A 18 -1.09 16.76 17.90
C THR A 18 0.13 16.68 16.97
N ALA A 19 1.14 15.91 17.37
CA ALA A 19 2.31 15.65 16.55
C ALA A 19 2.52 14.14 16.42
N ASN A 20 2.91 13.70 15.24
CA ASN A 20 3.31 12.32 14.97
C ASN A 20 4.80 12.07 15.24
N GLN A 21 5.58 13.13 15.47
CA GLN A 21 7.01 13.06 15.72
C GLN A 21 7.36 13.62 17.10
N PRO A 22 8.34 13.01 17.81
CA PRO A 22 8.81 13.52 19.08
C PRO A 22 9.53 14.86 18.90
N PHE A 23 9.62 15.67 19.96
CA PHE A 23 10.21 17.02 19.90
C PHE A 23 11.64 17.05 19.35
N GLY A 24 12.43 15.99 19.54
CA GLY A 24 13.78 15.89 18.99
C GLY A 24 13.86 15.88 17.46
N GLU A 25 12.76 15.50 16.79
CA GLU A 25 12.68 15.48 15.32
C GLU A 25 12.08 16.77 14.74
N TRP A 26 11.71 17.74 15.57
CA TRP A 26 11.07 18.98 15.13
C TRP A 26 12.01 19.94 14.39
N ASN A 27 13.31 19.66 14.36
CA ASN A 27 14.29 20.38 13.52
C ASN A 27 13.95 20.26 12.02
N ARG A 28 13.12 19.29 11.61
CA ARG A 28 12.61 19.17 10.25
C ARG A 28 11.35 20.00 10.00
N VAL A 29 10.69 20.46 11.06
CA VAL A 29 9.42 21.19 11.02
C VAL A 29 9.66 22.70 10.95
N PHE A 30 10.66 23.19 11.69
CA PHE A 30 11.06 24.60 11.63
C PHE A 30 12.33 24.76 10.79
N PRO A 31 12.50 25.90 10.09
CA PRO A 31 13.67 26.14 9.24
C PRO A 31 14.98 26.27 10.02
N ASP A 32 14.90 26.73 11.27
CA ASP A 32 16.06 27.04 12.12
C ASP A 32 16.00 26.22 13.42
N PRO A 33 17.11 25.55 13.82
CA PRO A 33 17.17 24.81 15.08
C PRO A 33 16.92 25.66 16.33
N ALA A 34 17.40 26.92 16.35
CA ALA A 34 17.17 27.79 17.50
C ALA A 34 15.68 28.17 17.63
N MET A 35 15.00 28.45 16.52
CA MET A 35 13.55 28.62 16.48
C MET A 35 12.80 27.37 16.96
N THR A 36 13.25 26.16 16.56
CA THR A 36 12.67 24.90 17.04
C THR A 36 12.73 24.81 18.56
N LEU A 37 13.91 25.03 19.12
CA LEU A 37 14.14 24.97 20.57
C LEU A 37 13.23 25.97 21.29
N ALA A 38 13.18 27.20 20.77
CA ALA A 38 12.37 28.28 21.30
C ALA A 38 10.85 27.96 21.23
N ALA A 39 10.39 27.28 20.18
CA ALA A 39 9.00 26.85 20.05
C ALA A 39 8.66 25.74 21.06
N VAL A 40 9.52 24.73 21.15
CA VAL A 40 9.35 23.58 22.05
C VAL A 40 9.34 24.05 23.51
N ASP A 41 10.31 24.86 23.92
CA ASP A 41 10.41 25.43 25.27
C ASP A 41 9.10 26.10 25.71
N ARG A 42 8.54 26.97 24.86
CA ARG A 42 7.26 27.64 25.12
C ARG A 42 6.08 26.67 25.23
N LEU A 43 6.07 25.62 24.41
CA LEU A 43 5.00 24.63 24.47
C LEU A 43 5.08 23.78 25.74
N VAL A 44 6.28 23.32 26.12
CA VAL A 44 6.44 22.36 27.22
C VAL A 44 6.38 23.02 28.60
N HIS A 45 6.62 24.33 28.71
CA HIS A 45 6.63 25.04 29.99
C HIS A 45 5.33 24.87 30.80
N HIS A 46 4.17 24.88 30.14
CA HIS A 46 2.86 24.70 30.78
C HIS A 46 2.00 23.64 30.07
N ALA A 47 2.62 22.54 29.62
CA ALA A 47 1.90 21.46 28.94
C ALA A 47 1.66 20.23 29.80
N THR A 48 0.60 19.52 29.47
CA THR A 48 0.44 18.10 29.77
C THR A 48 0.68 17.32 28.49
N ILE A 49 1.68 16.42 28.50
CA ILE A 49 2.06 15.65 27.32
C ILE A 49 1.33 14.31 27.35
N PHE A 50 0.63 14.01 26.26
CA PHE A 50 -0.02 12.72 26.05
C PHE A 50 0.72 11.94 24.96
N GLU A 51 1.35 10.83 25.36
CA GLU A 51 1.99 9.92 24.42
C GLU A 51 0.98 8.86 23.96
N MET A 52 0.68 8.84 22.67
CA MET A 52 -0.33 7.96 22.08
C MET A 52 0.32 6.74 21.41
N ASN A 53 0.52 5.66 22.18
CA ASN A 53 1.07 4.40 21.71
C ASN A 53 -0.02 3.34 21.44
N VAL A 54 -1.05 3.72 20.70
CA VAL A 54 -2.21 2.87 20.40
C VAL A 54 -2.24 2.46 18.93
N GLU A 55 -2.88 1.32 18.64
CA GLU A 55 -3.10 0.90 17.25
C GLU A 55 -3.88 1.95 16.47
N SER A 56 -3.44 2.21 15.23
CA SER A 56 -4.16 3.11 14.31
C SER A 56 -5.61 2.68 14.18
N TYR A 57 -6.52 3.58 14.56
CA TYR A 57 -7.96 3.38 14.42
C TYR A 57 -8.33 3.00 12.98
N ARG A 58 -7.72 3.67 11.99
CA ARG A 58 -7.95 3.42 10.56
C ARG A 58 -7.56 1.98 10.15
N ARG A 59 -6.45 1.47 10.71
CA ARG A 59 -5.99 0.10 10.44
C ARG A 59 -6.97 -0.92 11.00
N ARG A 60 -7.41 -0.72 12.24
CA ARG A 60 -8.37 -1.61 12.90
C ARG A 60 -9.68 -1.70 12.12
N THR A 61 -10.27 -0.57 11.72
CA THR A 61 -11.50 -0.54 10.91
C THR A 61 -11.29 -1.26 9.56
N ALA A 62 -10.17 -1.01 8.87
CA ALA A 62 -9.88 -1.68 7.60
C ALA A 62 -9.71 -3.20 7.74
N LEU A 63 -9.21 -3.69 8.87
CA LEU A 63 -9.12 -5.13 9.17
C LEU A 63 -10.50 -5.74 9.46
N GLU A 64 -11.35 -5.03 10.20
CA GLU A 64 -12.74 -5.42 10.49
C GLU A 64 -13.56 -5.54 9.19
N GLU A 65 -13.47 -4.55 8.30
CA GLU A 65 -14.14 -4.57 7.00
C GLU A 65 -13.67 -5.72 6.10
N LYS A 66 -12.35 -6.01 6.05
CA LYS A 66 -11.81 -7.15 5.30
C LYS A 66 -12.32 -8.49 5.83
N ARG A 67 -12.48 -8.62 7.15
CA ARG A 67 -13.08 -9.82 7.77
C ARG A 67 -14.54 -10.00 7.37
N GLN A 68 -15.29 -8.91 7.21
CA GLN A 68 -16.70 -8.94 6.78
C GLN A 68 -16.87 -9.16 5.26
N ARG A 69 -15.86 -8.82 4.45
CA ARG A 69 -15.86 -8.99 2.98
C ARG A 69 -15.50 -10.41 2.51
N GLY A 70 -15.47 -11.40 3.40
CA GLY A 70 -15.45 -12.80 3.01
C GLY A 70 -16.80 -13.19 2.40
N ARG A 71 -16.89 -13.27 1.07
CA ARG A 71 -18.00 -13.97 0.40
C ARG A 71 -18.06 -15.39 1.00
N PRO A 72 -19.21 -15.86 1.52
CA PRO A 72 -19.28 -17.20 2.09
C PRO A 72 -18.83 -18.22 1.04
N ALA A 73 -18.02 -19.20 1.46
CA ALA A 73 -17.47 -20.25 0.61
C ALA A 73 -18.55 -21.05 -0.15
N SER A 74 -19.83 -20.86 0.18
CA SER A 74 -21.00 -21.43 -0.51
C SER A 74 -21.11 -21.06 -2.00
N PHE A 75 -20.39 -20.03 -2.48
CA PHE A 75 -20.43 -19.62 -3.89
C PHE A 75 -19.08 -19.77 -4.61
N ALA A 76 -18.14 -20.53 -4.06
CA ALA A 76 -16.92 -20.87 -4.78
C ALA A 76 -17.28 -21.82 -5.93
N THR A 77 -17.28 -21.33 -7.16
CA THR A 77 -17.45 -22.18 -8.35
C THR A 77 -16.33 -23.21 -8.40
N ILE A 78 -16.67 -24.48 -8.18
CA ILE A 78 -15.75 -25.59 -8.37
C ILE A 78 -15.44 -25.66 -9.87
N ARG A 79 -14.25 -25.23 -10.27
CA ARG A 79 -13.75 -25.43 -11.63
C ARG A 79 -13.29 -26.88 -11.73
N ALA A 80 -14.22 -27.79 -12.01
CA ALA A 80 -13.89 -29.15 -12.39
C ALA A 80 -13.28 -29.11 -13.80
N SER A 81 -11.95 -29.06 -13.89
CA SER A 81 -11.25 -29.43 -15.11
C SER A 81 -11.41 -30.94 -15.28
N THR A 82 -12.38 -31.35 -16.09
CA THR A 82 -12.50 -32.74 -16.54
C THR A 82 -11.22 -33.12 -17.27
N LEU A 83 -10.41 -33.96 -16.64
CA LEU A 83 -9.42 -34.81 -17.31
C LEU A 83 -10.16 -35.59 -18.41
N SER A 84 -10.08 -35.13 -19.65
CA SER A 84 -10.54 -35.89 -20.81
C SER A 84 -9.49 -36.96 -21.12
N VAL A 85 -9.63 -38.10 -20.45
CA VAL A 85 -8.97 -39.36 -20.77
C VAL A 85 -9.62 -39.92 -22.04
N ALA A 86 -8.80 -39.99 -23.10
CA ALA A 86 -8.78 -40.87 -24.27
C ALA A 86 -10.07 -41.60 -24.72
N GLU A 87 -10.39 -41.53 -26.03
CA GLU A 87 -10.59 -42.76 -26.81
C GLU A 87 -10.32 -42.59 -28.32
N ARG A 88 -9.91 -43.71 -28.91
CA ARG A 88 -9.25 -43.92 -30.21
C ARG A 88 -10.28 -44.21 -31.30
N GLN A 89 -10.13 -43.67 -32.51
CA GLN A 89 -10.61 -44.34 -33.74
C GLN A 89 -9.63 -44.12 -34.90
N SER A 90 -9.24 -45.25 -35.50
CA SER A 90 -8.40 -45.41 -36.69
C SER A 90 -9.21 -45.36 -37.98
N GLU A 91 -8.48 -45.12 -39.08
CA GLU A 91 -8.76 -45.45 -40.49
C GLU A 91 -9.84 -44.64 -41.23
N ASN A 92 -9.39 -43.83 -42.20
CA ASN A 92 -9.38 -44.24 -43.60
C ASN A 92 -8.22 -43.55 -44.33
N ASP A 93 -7.31 -44.36 -44.85
CA ASP A 93 -6.36 -44.02 -45.90
C ASP A 93 -7.10 -43.81 -47.25
N GLU A 94 -6.36 -43.32 -48.25
CA GLU A 94 -6.73 -43.07 -49.66
C GLU A 94 -7.02 -41.59 -50.00
N ASP A 95 -5.95 -40.79 -50.17
CA ASP A 95 -5.71 -40.12 -51.47
C ASP A 95 -4.28 -39.51 -51.54
N LEU A 96 -3.39 -40.34 -52.10
CA LEU A 96 -2.34 -40.06 -53.08
C LEU A 96 -1.79 -38.61 -53.23
N VAL A 97 -0.53 -38.46 -52.83
CA VAL A 97 0.62 -37.92 -53.60
C VAL A 97 0.37 -36.67 -54.48
N SER A 98 0.98 -35.54 -54.09
CA SER A 98 1.89 -34.77 -54.96
C SER A 98 2.52 -33.58 -54.22
N GLY A 99 3.84 -33.43 -54.31
CA GLY A 99 4.48 -32.11 -54.21
C GLY A 99 5.45 -31.84 -53.04
N ASN A 100 6.50 -32.64 -52.88
CA ASN A 100 7.72 -32.17 -52.21
C ASN A 100 8.50 -31.27 -53.18
N GLN A 101 8.62 -29.96 -52.93
CA GLN A 101 9.80 -29.15 -53.28
C GLN A 101 9.71 -27.71 -52.74
N HIS A 102 10.64 -27.33 -51.84
CA HIS A 102 11.31 -26.01 -51.68
C HIS A 102 10.45 -24.77 -51.30
N ASP A 103 10.86 -23.85 -50.43
CA ASP A 103 12.20 -23.30 -50.21
C ASP A 103 12.42 -22.88 -48.75
N ASN A 104 13.65 -23.08 -48.32
CA ASN A 104 14.23 -22.67 -47.06
C ASN A 104 14.94 -21.32 -47.29
N LEU A 105 14.55 -20.22 -46.64
CA LEU A 105 15.41 -19.04 -46.51
C LEU A 105 15.18 -18.30 -45.19
N ILE A 106 16.16 -18.45 -44.29
CA ILE A 106 16.49 -17.51 -43.20
C ILE A 106 17.21 -16.31 -43.84
N PRO A 107 17.13 -15.10 -43.28
CA PRO A 107 18.39 -14.40 -43.07
C PRO A 107 18.54 -13.77 -41.69
N THR A 108 19.80 -13.83 -41.31
CA THR A 108 20.52 -13.35 -40.13
C THR A 108 20.40 -11.85 -39.86
N ALA A 109 20.66 -11.52 -38.61
CA ALA A 109 20.82 -10.20 -38.01
C ALA A 109 21.67 -9.19 -38.81
N THR A 110 21.40 -7.91 -38.51
CA THR A 110 22.39 -6.84 -38.46
C THR A 110 22.16 -6.07 -37.17
#